data_AF-A0A344LSA7-F1
#
_entry.id   AF-A0A344LSA7-F1
#
_cell.length_a   1.000
_cell.length_b   1.000
_cell.length_c   1.000
_cell.angle_alpha   90.00
_cell.angle_beta   90.00
_cell.angle_gamma   90.00
#
_symmetry.space_group_name_H-M   'P 1'
#
loop_
_entity.id
_entity.type
_entity.pdbx_description
1 polymer ?
#
loop_
_entity_poly.entity_id
_entity_poly.type
_entity_poly.pdbx_seq_one_letter_code
_entity_poly.pdbx_strand_id
1 'polypeptide(L)'
;MNEKIKTLQIIHLAICAGTILAYYFLGELSIEKLSMPVIDSVSIVYVFIPVIAFVFSSFLFKSQLKQIDPKLKLEEKLPIYQAASIMRWAVLEGAAFLILLLKPDFLLFGILVIIYLIFLRPTEERINNDLNGL
;
A
#
# COMPACT_ATOMS: atom_id res chain seq x y z
N MET A 1 -18.91 7.08 -14.02
CA MET A 1 -17.51 6.61 -14.04
C MET A 1 -16.58 7.52 -13.24
N ASN A 2 -16.49 8.80 -13.60
CA ASN A 2 -15.57 9.78 -12.97
C ASN A 2 -15.75 9.88 -11.44
N GLU A 3 -16.99 9.92 -10.94
CA GLU A 3 -17.26 9.97 -9.49
C GLU A 3 -16.72 8.76 -8.71
N LYS A 4 -16.84 7.53 -9.25
CA LYS A 4 -16.29 6.31 -8.59
C LYS A 4 -14.76 6.36 -8.53
N ILE A 5 -14.11 6.88 -9.58
CA ILE A 5 -12.65 7.02 -9.62
C ILE A 5 -12.19 8.10 -8.63
N LYS A 6 -12.90 9.22 -8.54
CA LYS A 6 -12.66 10.25 -7.51
C LYS A 6 -12.81 9.68 -6.11
N THR A 7 -13.84 8.90 -5.84
CA THR A 7 -14.00 8.22 -4.54
C THR A 7 -12.78 7.35 -4.23
N LEU A 8 -12.31 6.56 -5.19
CA LEU A 8 -11.15 5.71 -5.01
C LEU A 8 -9.86 6.51 -4.74
N GLN A 9 -9.68 7.65 -5.41
CA GLN A 9 -8.55 8.57 -5.17
C GLN A 9 -8.61 9.19 -3.78
N ILE A 10 -9.79 9.59 -3.30
CA ILE A 10 -9.97 10.15 -1.95
C ILE A 10 -9.62 9.08 -0.91
N ILE A 11 -10.05 7.83 -1.10
CA ILE A 11 -9.70 6.72 -0.19
C ILE A 11 -8.18 6.49 -0.18
N HIS A 12 -7.53 6.43 -1.34
CA HIS A 12 -6.07 6.28 -1.43
C HIS A 12 -5.34 7.43 -0.72
N LEU A 13 -5.80 8.67 -0.93
CA LEU A 13 -5.24 9.85 -0.29
C LEU A 13 -5.41 9.80 1.23
N ALA A 14 -6.57 9.36 1.73
CA ALA A 14 -6.83 9.22 3.16
C ALA A 14 -5.91 8.18 3.81
N ILE A 15 -5.70 7.02 3.17
CA ILE A 15 -4.78 5.98 3.67
C ILE A 15 -3.34 6.51 3.66
N CYS A 16 -2.89 7.15 2.57
CA CYS A 16 -1.57 7.76 2.50
C CYS A 16 -1.37 8.81 3.60
N ALA A 17 -2.32 9.75 3.73
CA ALA A 17 -2.26 10.83 4.70
C ALA A 17 -2.27 10.28 6.14
N GLY A 18 -3.16 9.33 6.44
CA GLY A 18 -3.22 8.68 7.76
C GLY A 18 -1.91 7.99 8.12
N THR A 19 -1.34 7.23 7.18
CA THR A 19 -0.05 6.55 7.41
C THR A 19 1.09 7.55 7.62
N ILE A 20 1.16 8.61 6.81
CA ILE A 20 2.18 9.67 6.93
C ILE A 20 2.05 10.39 8.27
N LEU A 21 0.84 10.77 8.67
CA LEU A 21 0.61 11.46 9.95
C LEU A 21 0.99 10.58 11.13
N ALA A 22 0.68 9.27 11.09
CA ALA A 22 1.12 8.34 12.13
C ALA A 22 2.65 8.29 12.24
N TYR A 23 3.37 8.23 11.11
CA TYR A 23 4.83 8.28 11.11
C TYR A 23 5.39 9.60 11.63
N TYR A 24 4.74 10.71 11.28
CA TYR A 24 5.14 12.05 11.73
C TYR A 24 4.99 12.20 13.25
N PHE A 25 3.85 11.79 13.81
CA PHE A 25 3.55 11.97 15.24
C PHE A 25 4.15 10.89 16.14
N LEU A 26 4.20 9.63 15.69
CA LEU A 26 4.64 8.49 16.51
C LEU A 26 6.09 8.06 16.21
N GLY A 27 6.64 8.40 15.04
CA GLY A 27 7.96 7.94 14.62
C GLY A 27 9.12 8.68 15.28
N GLU A 28 8.90 9.83 15.92
CA GLU A 28 9.95 10.69 16.49
C GLU A 28 11.13 10.87 15.50
N LEU A 29 10.81 11.34 14.29
CA LEU A 29 11.76 11.37 13.17
C LEU A 29 13.03 12.14 13.52
N SER A 30 14.18 11.46 13.46
CA SER A 30 15.52 12.03 13.65
C SER A 30 16.48 11.50 12.60
N ILE A 31 17.59 12.21 12.36
CA ILE A 31 18.62 11.79 11.39
C ILE A 31 19.20 10.42 11.77
N GLU A 32 19.34 10.15 13.07
CA GLU A 32 19.82 8.87 13.60
C GLU A 32 18.85 7.72 13.26
N LYS A 33 17.53 7.92 13.42
CA LYS A 33 16.51 6.91 13.09
C LYS A 33 16.30 6.70 11.58
N LEU A 34 16.78 7.63 10.75
CA LEU A 34 16.77 7.50 9.29
C LEU A 34 18.05 6.84 8.73
N SER A 35 19.03 6.56 9.59
CA SER A 35 20.24 5.82 9.22
C SER A 35 19.96 4.31 9.16
N MET A 36 20.85 3.56 8.50
CA MET A 36 20.73 2.10 8.48
C MET A 36 20.84 1.53 9.90
N PRO A 37 19.85 0.76 10.39
CA PRO A 37 19.91 0.19 11.72
C PRO A 37 20.92 -0.95 11.78
N VAL A 38 21.38 -1.27 12.98
CA VAL A 38 22.16 -2.48 13.24
C VAL A 38 21.22 -3.69 13.12
N ILE A 39 21.61 -4.67 12.31
CA ILE A 39 20.81 -5.87 12.03
C ILE A 39 21.42 -7.05 12.80
N ASP A 40 20.60 -7.70 13.61
CA ASP A 40 20.92 -8.93 14.35
C ASP A 40 19.96 -10.06 13.96
N SER A 41 20.16 -11.25 14.52
CA SER A 41 19.36 -12.45 14.20
C SER A 41 17.87 -12.30 14.52
N VAL A 42 17.49 -11.43 15.45
CA VAL A 42 16.09 -11.20 15.86
C VAL A 42 15.47 -10.10 14.98
N SER A 43 16.23 -9.08 14.64
CA SER A 43 15.74 -7.91 13.90
C SER A 43 15.72 -8.09 12.38
N ILE A 44 16.40 -9.11 11.85
CA ILE A 44 16.41 -9.42 10.41
C ILE A 44 15.03 -9.61 9.79
N VAL A 45 14.05 -10.10 10.56
CA VAL A 45 12.66 -10.28 10.09
C VAL A 45 12.01 -8.96 9.67
N TYR A 46 12.33 -7.84 10.34
CA TYR A 46 11.75 -6.53 10.04
C TYR A 46 12.29 -5.94 8.74
N VAL A 47 13.50 -6.33 8.33
CA VAL A 47 14.09 -5.94 7.03
C VAL A 47 13.30 -6.51 5.86
N PHE A 48 12.70 -7.70 6.04
CA PHE A 48 11.93 -8.37 4.99
C PHE A 48 10.48 -7.89 4.89
N ILE A 49 9.96 -7.15 5.88
CA ILE A 49 8.57 -6.66 5.89
C ILE A 49 8.21 -5.91 4.60
N PRO A 50 9.01 -4.94 4.08
CA PRO A 50 8.68 -4.25 2.85
C PRO A 50 8.56 -5.18 1.64
N VAL A 51 9.45 -6.16 1.53
CA VAL A 51 9.45 -7.14 0.43
C VAL A 51 8.20 -8.01 0.50
N ILE A 52 7.90 -8.55 1.68
CA ILE A 52 6.71 -9.37 1.90
C ILE A 52 5.44 -8.56 1.63
N ALA A 53 5.36 -7.33 2.14
CA ALA A 53 4.21 -6.46 1.93
C ALA A 53 4.01 -6.13 0.45
N PHE A 54 5.09 -5.84 -0.29
CA PHE A 54 5.05 -5.60 -1.73
C PHE A 54 4.51 -6.81 -2.50
N VAL A 55 5.08 -8.00 -2.25
CA VAL A 55 4.68 -9.24 -2.93
C VAL A 55 3.25 -9.60 -2.57
N PHE A 56 2.92 -9.62 -1.29
CA PHE A 56 1.61 -10.06 -0.80
C PHE A 56 0.50 -9.10 -1.21
N SER A 57 0.70 -7.79 -1.12
CA SER A 57 -0.28 -6.79 -1.58
C SER A 57 -0.54 -6.92 -3.09
N SER A 58 0.51 -7.16 -3.87
CA SER A 58 0.40 -7.35 -5.33
C SER A 58 -0.29 -8.66 -5.69
N PHE A 59 0.00 -9.73 -4.95
CA PHE A 59 -0.64 -11.03 -5.12
C PHE A 59 -2.14 -10.95 -4.84
N LEU A 60 -2.54 -10.39 -3.70
CA LEU A 60 -3.95 -10.24 -3.32
C LEU A 60 -4.72 -9.37 -4.33
N PHE A 61 -4.13 -8.25 -4.74
CA PHE A 61 -4.72 -7.38 -5.77
C PHE A 61 -5.02 -8.16 -7.06
N LYS A 62 -4.01 -8.85 -7.60
CA LYS A 62 -4.17 -9.65 -8.82
C LYS A 62 -5.16 -10.80 -8.62
N SER A 63 -5.16 -11.46 -7.47
CA SER A 63 -6.08 -12.54 -7.15
C SER A 63 -7.54 -12.07 -7.14
N GLN A 64 -7.80 -10.84 -6.67
CA GLN A 64 -9.14 -10.25 -6.72
C GLN A 64 -9.55 -9.88 -8.14
N LEU A 65 -8.64 -9.27 -8.92
CA LEU A 65 -8.98 -8.89 -10.30
C LEU A 65 -9.26 -10.12 -11.19
N LYS A 66 -8.56 -11.24 -10.97
CA LYS A 66 -8.81 -12.50 -11.70
C LYS A 66 -10.22 -13.08 -11.51
N GLN A 67 -10.95 -12.65 -10.49
CA GLN A 67 -12.33 -13.09 -10.25
C GLN A 67 -13.37 -12.27 -11.02
N ILE A 68 -12.95 -11.19 -11.69
CA ILE A 68 -13.83 -10.35 -12.50
C ILE A 68 -14.20 -11.11 -13.77
N ASP A 69 -15.50 -11.26 -14.06
CA ASP A 69 -15.96 -11.77 -15.35
C ASP A 69 -15.57 -10.78 -16.46
N PRO A 70 -14.77 -11.21 -17.47
CA PRO A 70 -14.35 -10.34 -18.56
C PRO A 70 -15.51 -9.72 -19.33
N LYS A 71 -16.69 -10.36 -19.35
CA LYS A 71 -17.90 -9.92 -20.06
C LYS A 71 -18.64 -8.76 -19.37
N LEU A 72 -18.32 -8.45 -18.11
CA LEU A 72 -18.94 -7.35 -17.39
C LEU A 72 -18.63 -6.00 -18.05
N LYS A 73 -19.57 -5.06 -17.93
CA LYS A 73 -19.30 -3.68 -18.33
C LYS A 73 -18.30 -3.06 -17.35
N LEU A 74 -17.52 -2.09 -17.84
CA LEU A 74 -16.52 -1.39 -17.03
C LEU A 74 -17.07 -0.86 -15.69
N GLU A 75 -18.30 -0.35 -15.71
CA GLU A 75 -18.99 0.21 -14.53
C GLU A 75 -19.25 -0.80 -13.42
N GLU A 76 -19.36 -2.08 -13.78
CA GLU A 76 -19.57 -3.24 -12.91
C GLU A 76 -18.24 -3.82 -12.44
N LYS A 77 -17.15 -3.62 -13.19
CA LYS A 77 -15.79 -3.99 -12.77
C LYS A 77 -15.23 -3.04 -11.70
N LEU A 78 -15.62 -1.76 -11.74
CA LEU A 78 -15.09 -0.72 -10.85
C LEU A 78 -15.24 -1.00 -9.33
N PRO A 79 -16.40 -1.47 -8.82
CA PRO A 79 -16.51 -1.82 -7.40
C PRO A 79 -15.56 -2.94 -6.96
N ILE A 80 -15.35 -3.96 -7.80
CA ILE A 80 -14.43 -5.07 -7.52
C ILE A 80 -12.99 -4.55 -7.52
N TYR A 81 -12.64 -3.72 -8.50
CA TYR A 81 -11.35 -3.06 -8.57
C TYR A 81 -11.09 -2.18 -7.33
N GLN A 82 -12.06 -1.39 -6.91
CA GLN A 82 -11.98 -0.56 -5.70
C GLN A 82 -11.71 -1.42 -4.46
N ALA A 83 -12.44 -2.52 -4.27
CA ALA A 83 -12.21 -3.43 -3.15
C ALA A 83 -10.79 -4.05 -3.19
N ALA A 84 -10.34 -4.47 -4.38
CA ALA A 84 -9.00 -5.00 -4.58
C ALA A 84 -7.90 -3.96 -4.26
N SER A 85 -8.08 -2.71 -4.70
CA SER A 85 -7.16 -1.61 -4.39
C SER A 85 -7.10 -1.32 -2.89
N ILE A 86 -8.24 -1.23 -2.21
CA ILE A 86 -8.29 -1.00 -0.75
C ILE A 86 -7.56 -2.11 -0.01
N MET A 87 -7.79 -3.37 -0.38
CA MET A 87 -7.09 -4.52 0.21
C MET A 87 -5.57 -4.41 0.02
N ARG A 88 -5.12 -4.04 -1.19
CA ARG A 88 -3.70 -3.84 -1.50
C ARG A 88 -3.08 -2.77 -0.60
N TRP A 89 -3.77 -1.64 -0.45
CA TRP A 89 -3.28 -0.51 0.34
C TRP A 89 -3.28 -0.82 1.85
N ALA A 90 -4.31 -1.51 2.36
CA ALA A 90 -4.40 -1.91 3.75
C ALA A 90 -3.24 -2.83 4.18
N VAL A 91 -2.78 -3.73 3.29
CA VAL A 91 -1.58 -4.56 3.56
C VAL A 91 -0.32 -3.71 3.70
N LEU A 92 -0.16 -2.69 2.86
CA LEU A 92 1.00 -1.80 2.90
C LEU A 92 0.96 -0.86 4.12
N GLU A 93 -0.19 -0.26 4.40
CA GLU A 93 -0.42 0.53 5.61
C GLU A 93 -0.15 -0.30 6.88
N GLY A 94 -0.72 -1.51 6.95
CA GLY A 94 -0.47 -2.45 8.05
C GLY A 94 1.00 -2.80 8.22
N ALA A 95 1.72 -3.03 7.12
CA ALA A 95 3.16 -3.28 7.15
C ALA A 95 3.95 -2.07 7.68
N ALA A 96 3.58 -0.86 7.27
CA ALA A 96 4.16 0.37 7.79
C ALA A 96 3.87 0.53 9.30
N PHE A 97 2.64 0.27 9.75
CA PHE A 97 2.32 0.34 11.19
C PHE A 97 3.00 -0.73 12.02
N LEU A 98 3.18 -1.95 11.50
CA LEU A 98 3.94 -2.99 12.18
C LEU A 98 5.38 -2.55 12.46
N ILE A 99 6.05 -1.93 11.48
CA ILE A 99 7.40 -1.39 11.67
C ILE A 99 7.37 -0.25 12.70
N LEU A 100 6.46 0.71 12.53
CA LEU A 100 6.35 1.89 13.40
C LEU A 100 6.16 1.51 14.87
N LEU A 101 5.31 0.53 15.15
CA LEU A 101 4.89 0.16 16.51
C LEU A 101 5.82 -0.87 17.16
N LEU A 102 6.34 -1.83 16.40
CA LEU A 102 7.11 -2.94 16.96
C LEU A 102 8.64 -2.71 16.91
N LYS A 103 9.12 -1.94 15.92
CA LYS A 103 10.55 -1.74 15.72
C LYS A 103 10.84 -0.34 15.15
N PRO A 104 10.68 0.73 15.96
CA PRO A 104 10.86 2.11 15.50
C PRO A 104 12.28 2.44 15.02
N ASP A 105 13.31 1.67 15.40
CA ASP A 105 14.66 1.85 14.83
C ASP A 105 14.71 1.50 13.32
N PHE A 106 13.68 0.85 12.79
CA PHE A 106 13.58 0.40 11.40
C PHE A 106 12.65 1.28 10.56
N LEU A 107 12.36 2.51 11.04
CA LEU A 107 11.47 3.48 10.38
C LEU A 107 11.76 3.70 8.90
N LEU A 108 13.04 3.66 8.50
CA LEU A 108 13.44 3.78 7.09
C LEU A 108 12.71 2.77 6.20
N PHE A 109 12.57 1.51 6.63
CA PHE A 109 11.87 0.47 5.90
C PHE A 109 10.37 0.74 5.80
N GLY A 110 9.80 1.30 6.85
CA GLY A 110 8.42 1.77 6.86
C GLY A 110 8.16 2.90 5.86
N ILE A 111 9.08 3.88 5.81
CA ILE A 111 9.04 4.98 4.84
C ILE A 111 9.11 4.46 3.40
N LEU A 112 9.94 3.43 3.12
CA LEU A 112 9.97 2.80 1.79
C LEU A 112 8.60 2.19 1.41
N VAL A 113 7.89 1.57 2.36
CA VAL A 113 6.54 1.07 2.13
C VAL A 113 5.55 2.21 1.85
N ILE A 114 5.65 3.33 2.58
CA ILE A 114 4.81 4.52 2.36
C ILE A 114 5.07 5.12 0.96
N ILE A 115 6.33 5.23 0.55
CA ILE A 115 6.69 5.71 -0.79
C ILE A 115 6.06 4.81 -1.86
N TYR A 116 6.16 3.49 -1.69
CA TYR A 116 5.51 2.55 -2.60
C TYR A 116 3.98 2.71 -2.59
N LEU A 117 3.36 2.86 -1.43
CA LEU A 117 1.93 3.10 -1.29
C LEU A 117 1.48 4.34 -2.07
N ILE A 118 2.25 5.44 -2.02
CA ILE A 118 1.97 6.67 -2.79
C ILE A 118 2.03 6.41 -4.31
N PHE A 119 3.00 5.62 -4.77
CA PHE A 119 3.12 5.27 -6.20
C PHE A 119 1.95 4.42 -6.73
N LEU A 120 1.16 3.81 -5.85
CA LEU A 120 -0.04 3.06 -6.20
C LEU A 120 -1.29 3.94 -6.36
N ARG A 121 -1.12 5.26 -6.52
CA ARG A 121 -2.22 6.19 -6.80
C ARG A 121 -3.11 5.67 -7.94
N PRO A 122 -4.43 5.58 -7.72
CA PRO A 122 -5.38 5.15 -8.74
C PRO A 122 -5.62 6.29 -9.74
N THR A 123 -5.03 6.19 -10.94
CA THR A 123 -5.31 7.06 -12.08
C THR A 123 -6.23 6.36 -13.07
N GLU A 124 -6.97 7.12 -13.88
CA GLU A 124 -7.83 6.52 -14.92
C GLU A 124 -7.01 5.59 -15.85
N GLU A 125 -5.82 6.03 -16.24
CA GLU A 125 -4.88 5.24 -17.04
C GLU A 125 -4.50 3.93 -16.35
N ARG A 126 -4.11 3.96 -15.07
CA ARG A 126 -3.74 2.75 -14.32
C ARG A 126 -4.92 1.79 -14.22
N ILE A 127 -6.12 2.29 -13.90
CA ILE A 127 -7.33 1.48 -13.79
C ILE A 127 -7.64 0.79 -15.12
N ASN A 128 -7.58 1.54 -16.23
CA ASN A 128 -7.82 0.98 -17.56
C ASN A 128 -6.77 -0.07 -17.93
N ASN A 129 -5.49 0.19 -17.65
CA ASN A 129 -4.42 -0.77 -17.92
C ASN A 129 -4.58 -2.07 -17.11
N ASP A 130 -4.91 -1.94 -15.82
CA ASP A 130 -5.12 -3.09 -14.94
C ASP A 130 -6.37 -3.90 -15.32
N LEU A 131 -7.44 -3.26 -15.81
CA LEU A 131 -8.68 -3.93 -16.23
C LEU A 131 -8.66 -4.46 -17.66
N ASN A 132 -7.89 -3.87 -18.57
CA ASN A 132 -7.70 -4.35 -19.94
C ASN A 132 -6.74 -5.55 -19.99
N GLY A 133 -5.92 -5.74 -18.96
CA GLY A 133 -5.04 -6.90 -18.80
C GLY A 133 -5.71 -8.15 -18.24
N LEU A 134 -7.04 -8.14 -18.06
CA LEU A 134 -7.87 -9.26 -17.59
C LEU A 134 -8.46 -10.04 -18.77
#